data_AF-A0A7C5GWZ2-F1
#
_entry.id   AF-A0A7C5GWZ2-F1
#
_cell.length_a   1.000
_cell.length_b   1.000
_cell.length_c   1.000
_cell.angle_alpha   90.00
_cell.angle_beta   90.00
_cell.angle_gamma   90.00
#
_symmetry.space_group_name_H-M   'P 1'
#
loop_
_entity.id
_entity.type
_entity.pdbx_description
1 polymer ?
#
loop_
_entity_poly.entity_id
_entity_poly.type
_entity_poly.pdbx_seq_one_letter_code
_entity_poly.pdbx_strand_id
1 'polypeptide(L)'
;SEGVTNYIMRVRGAIGYVEYAYFKQNHFNVAVLENKAGWWVAPTMQTMIAAAKQANWNESMKNDFYMELPNPPGKDSYPIEGPTFILLPKGKDTNSYVLQYYTWVFNHGDADLKALDYITLPDFVKKDIMASWKKNGLSW
;
A
#
# COMPACT_ATOMS: atom_id res chain seq x y z
N SER A 1 -8.84 8.58 -5.62
CA SER A 1 -9.80 8.46 -6.73
C SER A 1 -9.96 9.83 -7.34
N GLU A 2 -9.75 9.96 -8.64
CA GLU A 2 -9.87 11.24 -9.36
C GLU A 2 -11.24 11.90 -9.15
N GLY A 3 -12.32 11.11 -9.15
CA GLY A 3 -13.68 11.62 -8.91
C GLY A 3 -13.83 12.25 -7.52
N VAL A 4 -13.35 11.56 -6.47
CA VAL A 4 -13.40 12.09 -5.08
C VAL A 4 -12.56 13.36 -4.96
N THR A 5 -11.35 13.36 -5.51
CA THR A 5 -10.46 14.54 -5.54
C THR A 5 -11.13 15.73 -6.20
N ASN A 6 -11.80 15.52 -7.34
CA ASN A 6 -12.52 16.58 -8.06
C ASN A 6 -13.67 17.18 -7.22
N TYR A 7 -14.41 16.37 -6.47
CA TYR A 7 -15.45 16.88 -5.58
C TYR A 7 -14.89 17.62 -4.37
N ILE A 8 -13.82 17.11 -3.73
CA ILE A 8 -13.14 17.78 -2.61
C ILE A 8 -12.68 19.19 -3.02
N MET A 9 -12.13 19.35 -4.23
CA MET A 9 -11.62 20.63 -4.70
C MET A 9 -12.72 21.63 -5.09
N ARG A 10 -13.88 21.16 -5.57
CA ARG A 10 -14.95 22.02 -6.11
C ARG A 10 -16.05 22.35 -5.11
N VAL A 11 -16.32 21.47 -4.15
CA VAL A 11 -17.40 21.62 -3.19
C VAL A 11 -16.86 22.19 -1.89
N ARG A 12 -17.24 23.44 -1.58
CA ARG A 12 -16.85 24.10 -0.34
C ARG A 12 -17.32 23.28 0.87
N GLY A 13 -16.39 22.98 1.78
CA GLY A 13 -16.66 22.22 3.00
C GLY A 13 -16.72 20.70 2.83
N ALA A 14 -16.41 20.18 1.63
CA ALA A 14 -16.33 18.74 1.42
C ALA A 14 -15.18 18.10 2.21
N ILE A 15 -15.42 16.87 2.67
CA ILE A 15 -14.42 15.98 3.27
C ILE A 15 -14.49 14.66 2.51
N GLY A 16 -13.34 14.10 2.14
CA GLY A 16 -13.26 12.80 1.52
C GLY A 16 -11.92 12.14 1.83
N TYR A 17 -11.84 10.83 1.54
CA TYR A 17 -10.65 10.04 1.70
C TYR A 17 -10.07 9.69 0.33
N VAL A 18 -8.77 9.89 0.17
CA VAL A 18 -8.03 9.58 -1.04
C VAL A 18 -6.64 9.08 -0.69
N GLU A 19 -6.03 8.35 -1.61
CA GLU A 19 -4.66 7.86 -1.46
C GLU A 19 -3.68 9.05 -1.52
N TYR A 20 -2.54 8.92 -0.83
CA TYR A 20 -1.55 9.98 -0.60
C TYR A 20 -1.04 10.63 -1.90
N ALA A 21 -0.82 9.86 -2.97
CA ALA A 21 -0.34 10.39 -4.24
C ALA A 21 -1.30 11.44 -4.84
N TYR A 22 -2.61 11.28 -4.65
CA TYR A 22 -3.59 12.27 -5.12
C TYR A 22 -3.46 13.61 -4.40
N PHE A 23 -3.17 13.59 -3.09
CA PHE A 23 -2.87 14.79 -2.32
C PHE A 23 -1.59 15.45 -2.84
N LYS A 24 -0.50 14.68 -2.98
CA LYS A 24 0.79 15.21 -3.40
C LYS A 24 0.72 15.91 -4.77
N GLN A 25 -0.04 15.34 -5.70
CA GLN A 25 -0.17 15.88 -7.07
C GLN A 25 -1.10 17.09 -7.17
N ASN A 26 -2.13 17.19 -6.32
CA ASN A 26 -3.18 18.22 -6.46
C ASN A 26 -3.12 19.31 -5.38
N HIS A 27 -2.22 19.18 -4.39
CA HIS A 27 -1.89 20.21 -3.40
C HIS A 27 -3.09 20.75 -2.57
N PHE A 28 -4.13 19.93 -2.32
CA PHE A 28 -5.25 20.30 -1.44
C PHE A 28 -4.94 20.01 0.04
N ASN A 29 -5.68 20.61 0.98
CA ASN A 29 -5.46 20.39 2.41
C ASN A 29 -5.79 18.95 2.85
N VAL A 30 -4.96 18.37 3.71
CA VAL A 30 -5.21 17.06 4.33
C VAL A 30 -5.17 17.17 5.84
N ALA A 31 -6.02 16.38 6.51
CA ALA A 31 -6.11 16.36 7.96
C ALA A 31 -4.85 15.74 8.60
N VAL A 32 -4.38 16.42 9.64
CA VAL A 32 -3.51 15.84 10.67
C VAL A 32 -4.41 15.01 11.59
N LEU A 33 -3.99 13.79 11.90
CA LEU A 33 -4.77 12.85 12.71
C LEU A 33 -4.01 12.46 13.97
N GLU A 34 -4.72 12.33 15.08
CA GLU A 34 -4.16 11.73 16.29
C GLU A 34 -3.92 10.23 16.06
N ASN A 35 -2.70 9.77 16.30
CA ASN A 35 -2.35 8.36 16.20
C ASN A 35 -2.54 7.61 17.51
N LYS A 36 -2.36 6.29 17.47
CA LYS A 36 -2.49 5.41 18.63
C LYS A 36 -1.61 5.80 19.83
N ALA A 37 -0.52 6.54 19.60
CA ALA A 37 0.38 7.02 20.64
C ALA A 37 -0.01 8.40 21.21
N GLY A 38 -1.13 9.00 20.76
CA GLY A 38 -1.63 10.30 21.21
C GLY A 38 -0.97 11.50 20.51
N TRP A 39 -0.28 11.28 19.38
CA TRP A 39 0.41 12.34 18.64
C TRP A 39 -0.39 12.77 17.42
N TRP A 40 -0.47 14.07 17.17
CA TRP A 40 -1.05 14.63 15.95
C TRP A 40 -0.04 14.54 14.81
N VAL A 41 -0.29 13.66 13.86
CA VAL A 41 0.63 13.31 12.77
C VAL A 41 0.06 13.71 11.42
N ALA A 42 0.84 14.45 10.64
CA ALA A 42 0.50 14.82 9.27
C ALA A 42 0.84 13.66 8.31
N PRO A 43 0.07 13.47 7.22
CA PRO A 43 0.35 12.44 6.23
C PRO A 43 1.55 12.87 5.38
N THR A 44 2.72 12.38 5.76
CA THR A 44 3.99 12.53 5.03
C THR A 44 4.55 11.16 4.67
N MET A 45 5.41 11.10 3.66
CA MET A 45 6.09 9.85 3.28
C MET A 45 6.78 9.18 4.48
N GLN A 46 7.44 9.97 5.34
CA GLN A 46 8.09 9.47 6.56
C GLN A 46 7.11 8.81 7.51
N THR A 47 5.93 9.41 7.71
CA THR A 47 4.91 8.91 8.63
C THR A 47 4.14 7.70 8.09
N MET A 48 3.94 7.64 6.77
CA MET A 48 3.38 6.45 6.10
C MET A 48 4.36 5.29 6.17
N ILE A 49 5.66 5.53 5.93
CA ILE A 49 6.72 4.51 6.12
C ILE A 49 6.78 4.04 7.58
N ALA A 50 6.67 4.95 8.55
CA ALA A 50 6.67 4.60 9.97
C ALA A 50 5.49 3.68 10.33
N ALA A 51 4.31 3.99 9.79
CA ALA A 51 3.11 3.16 9.90
C ALA A 51 3.31 1.79 9.23
N ALA A 52 3.71 1.75 7.96
CA ALA A 52 3.89 0.52 7.18
C ALA A 52 4.93 -0.45 7.80
N LYS A 53 5.95 0.07 8.49
CA LYS A 53 6.92 -0.75 9.24
C LYS A 53 6.31 -1.56 10.38
N GLN A 54 5.11 -1.22 10.85
CA GLN A 54 4.40 -1.97 11.87
C GLN A 54 3.65 -3.18 11.31
N ALA A 55 3.63 -3.38 9.99
CA ALA A 55 2.97 -4.51 9.35
C ALA A 55 3.61 -5.84 9.77
N ASN A 56 2.80 -6.76 10.31
CA ASN A 56 3.25 -8.10 10.68
C ASN A 56 3.17 -9.07 9.50
N TRP A 57 4.09 -8.90 8.54
CA TRP A 57 4.14 -9.74 7.34
C TRP A 57 4.26 -11.23 7.65
N ASN A 58 4.97 -11.60 8.74
CA ASN A 58 5.12 -12.99 9.15
C ASN A 58 3.77 -13.65 9.49
N GLU A 59 2.86 -12.91 10.10
CA GLU A 59 1.52 -13.40 10.37
C GLU A 59 0.65 -13.40 9.12
N SER A 60 0.71 -12.31 8.35
CA SER A 60 -0.02 -12.18 7.08
C SER A 60 0.29 -13.32 6.10
N MET A 61 1.55 -13.74 6.01
CA MET A 61 1.99 -14.85 5.17
C MET A 61 1.38 -16.21 5.51
N LYS A 62 0.92 -16.40 6.76
CA LYS A 62 0.22 -17.63 7.18
C LYS A 62 -1.24 -17.61 6.75
N ASN A 63 -1.78 -16.43 6.45
CA ASN A 63 -3.19 -16.17 6.18
C ASN A 63 -3.38 -15.60 4.76
N ASP A 64 -2.71 -16.19 3.76
CA ASP A 64 -2.80 -15.81 2.34
C ASP A 64 -2.50 -14.33 2.06
N PHE A 65 -1.52 -13.77 2.78
CA PHE A 65 -1.15 -12.36 2.74
C PHE A 65 -2.25 -11.39 3.15
N TYR A 66 -3.35 -11.85 3.77
CA TYR A 66 -4.33 -10.96 4.37
C TYR A 66 -3.64 -10.03 5.37
N MET A 67 -3.85 -8.73 5.22
CA MET A 67 -3.25 -7.72 6.07
C MET A 67 -4.17 -6.51 6.16
N GLU A 68 -4.48 -6.13 7.38
CA GLU A 68 -5.04 -4.84 7.72
C GLU A 68 -4.06 -4.13 8.64
N LEU A 69 -3.91 -2.82 8.47
CA LEU A 69 -3.04 -2.02 9.32
C LEU A 69 -3.79 -0.81 9.91
N PRO A 70 -4.89 -1.04 10.65
CA PRO A 70 -5.65 0.05 11.25
C PRO A 70 -4.90 0.63 12.45
N ASN A 71 -4.68 1.94 12.42
CA ASN A 71 -4.06 2.70 13.52
C ASN A 71 -2.76 2.07 14.06
N PRO A 72 -1.72 1.92 13.21
CA PRO A 72 -0.47 1.30 13.60
C PRO A 72 0.19 2.06 14.76
N PRO A 73 0.84 1.36 15.71
CA PRO A 73 1.49 2.00 16.85
C PRO A 73 2.71 2.83 16.41
N GLY A 74 3.17 3.71 17.29
CA GLY A 74 4.40 4.49 17.09
C GLY A 74 4.13 5.99 16.99
N LYS A 75 5.05 6.80 17.51
CA LYS A 75 4.89 8.26 17.60
C LYS A 75 4.74 8.95 16.25
N ASP A 76 5.36 8.42 15.21
CA ASP A 76 5.39 9.00 13.85
C ASP A 76 4.46 8.23 12.88
N SER A 77 3.68 7.27 13.36
CA SER A 77 2.82 6.44 12.51
C SER A 77 1.56 7.21 12.12
N TYR A 78 1.31 7.34 10.82
CA TYR A 78 0.03 7.86 10.36
C TYR A 78 -1.09 6.84 10.63
N PRO A 79 -2.30 7.25 11.06
CA PRO A 79 -3.29 6.31 11.58
C PRO A 79 -4.01 5.46 10.52
N ILE A 80 -3.93 5.86 9.25
CA ILE A 80 -4.65 5.21 8.14
C ILE A 80 -3.61 4.73 7.12
N GLU A 81 -3.25 3.45 7.19
CA GLU A 81 -2.25 2.81 6.33
C GLU A 81 -2.76 1.42 5.93
N GLY A 82 -2.37 0.92 4.76
CA GLY A 82 -2.72 -0.42 4.35
C GLY A 82 -2.08 -0.83 3.02
N PRO A 83 -1.78 -2.12 2.82
CA PRO A 83 -1.29 -2.60 1.55
C PRO A 83 -2.40 -2.65 0.50
N THR A 84 -1.99 -2.72 -0.77
CA THR A 84 -2.87 -3.05 -1.89
C THR A 84 -2.61 -4.49 -2.34
N PHE A 85 -3.60 -5.09 -2.99
CA PHE A 85 -3.59 -6.52 -3.36
C PHE A 85 -3.88 -6.71 -4.84
N ILE A 86 -3.27 -7.76 -5.40
CA ILE A 86 -3.53 -8.26 -6.74
C ILE A 86 -4.24 -9.60 -6.58
N LEU A 87 -5.39 -9.75 -7.24
CA LEU A 87 -6.17 -10.98 -7.22
C LEU A 87 -6.13 -11.61 -8.61
N LEU A 88 -5.77 -12.90 -8.67
CA LEU A 88 -5.79 -13.68 -9.90
C LEU A 88 -6.87 -14.76 -9.83
N PRO A 89 -7.67 -14.95 -10.90
CA PRO A 89 -8.62 -16.06 -10.96
C PRO A 89 -7.87 -17.40 -10.99
N LYS A 90 -8.39 -18.41 -10.29
CA LYS A 90 -7.79 -19.77 -10.33
C LYS A 90 -7.96 -20.41 -11.71
N GLY A 91 -6.94 -21.17 -12.14
CA GLY A 91 -7.02 -22.01 -13.36
C GLY A 91 -7.07 -21.24 -14.68
N LYS A 92 -6.53 -20.02 -14.74
CA LYS A 92 -6.42 -19.25 -15.98
C LYS A 92 -4.98 -19.21 -16.47
N ASP A 93 -4.75 -19.66 -17.70
CA ASP A 93 -3.42 -19.67 -18.32
C ASP A 93 -2.82 -18.27 -18.47
N THR A 94 -3.68 -17.26 -18.62
CA THR A 94 -3.28 -15.85 -18.70
C THR A 94 -2.62 -15.31 -17.43
N ASN A 95 -2.73 -16.02 -16.30
CA ASN A 95 -2.05 -15.65 -15.06
C ASN A 95 -0.53 -15.61 -15.23
N SER A 96 0.02 -16.47 -16.11
CA SER A 96 1.47 -16.54 -16.35
C SER A 96 2.07 -15.18 -16.75
N TYR A 97 1.41 -14.43 -17.62
CA TYR A 97 1.85 -13.08 -18.03
C TYR A 97 1.83 -12.08 -16.88
N VAL A 98 0.82 -12.17 -16.00
CA VAL A 98 0.73 -11.28 -14.83
C VAL A 98 1.85 -11.61 -13.84
N LEU A 99 2.13 -12.90 -13.61
CA LEU A 99 3.22 -13.30 -12.74
C LEU A 99 4.60 -12.91 -13.30
N GLN A 100 4.82 -13.04 -14.62
CA GLN A 100 6.02 -12.54 -15.30
C GLN A 100 6.21 -11.04 -15.05
N TYR A 101 5.17 -10.25 -15.25
CA TYR A 101 5.19 -8.82 -15.01
C TYR A 101 5.54 -8.49 -13.55
N TYR A 102 4.86 -9.13 -12.58
CA TYR A 102 5.14 -8.85 -11.17
C TYR A 102 6.47 -9.38 -10.68
N THR A 103 7.02 -10.46 -11.25
CA THR A 103 8.42 -10.81 -10.98
C THR A 103 9.38 -9.73 -11.47
N TRP A 104 9.15 -9.17 -12.66
CA TRP A 104 9.97 -8.06 -13.13
C TRP A 104 9.84 -6.85 -12.20
N VAL A 105 8.63 -6.47 -11.80
CA VAL A 105 8.37 -5.37 -10.86
C VAL A 105 9.07 -5.59 -9.53
N PHE A 106 8.98 -6.78 -8.94
CA PHE A 106 9.64 -7.06 -7.65
C PHE A 106 11.16 -7.05 -7.73
N ASN A 107 11.74 -7.36 -8.89
CA ASN A 107 13.19 -7.37 -9.09
C ASN A 107 13.76 -6.01 -9.49
N HIS A 108 12.98 -5.14 -10.16
CA HIS A 108 13.51 -3.92 -10.80
C HIS A 108 12.70 -2.65 -10.55
N GLY A 109 11.44 -2.75 -10.13
CA GLY A 109 10.49 -1.63 -10.07
C GLY A 109 10.60 -0.75 -8.82
N ASP A 110 11.43 -1.10 -7.84
CA ASP A 110 11.53 -0.36 -6.57
C ASP A 110 11.91 1.11 -6.73
N ALA A 111 12.77 1.43 -7.70
CA ALA A 111 13.20 2.80 -7.96
C ALA A 111 12.03 3.65 -8.51
N ASP A 112 11.28 3.09 -9.46
CA ASP A 112 10.12 3.76 -10.08
C ASP A 112 9.00 3.96 -9.05
N LEU A 113 8.73 2.94 -8.22
CA LEU A 113 7.74 3.03 -7.14
C LEU A 113 8.11 4.13 -6.14
N LYS A 114 9.37 4.23 -5.74
CA LYS A 114 9.84 5.29 -4.84
C LYS A 114 9.73 6.68 -5.48
N ALA A 115 9.99 6.80 -6.78
CA ALA A 115 9.81 8.06 -7.52
C ALA A 115 8.34 8.51 -7.58
N LEU A 116 7.40 7.55 -7.50
CA LEU A 116 5.96 7.78 -7.40
C LEU A 116 5.44 7.82 -5.95
N ASP A 117 6.33 7.88 -4.96
CA ASP A 117 5.99 7.91 -3.54
C ASP A 117 5.24 6.67 -3.03
N TYR A 118 5.50 5.51 -3.60
CA TYR A 118 5.04 4.24 -3.04
C TYR A 118 6.05 3.67 -2.05
N ILE A 119 5.51 3.06 -0.99
CA ILE A 119 6.28 2.26 -0.04
C ILE A 119 6.51 0.88 -0.67
N THR A 120 7.77 0.53 -0.90
CA THR A 120 8.15 -0.77 -1.46
C THR A 120 8.08 -1.85 -0.40
N LEU A 121 7.58 -3.04 -0.77
CA LEU A 121 7.59 -4.21 0.11
C LEU A 121 9.03 -4.58 0.52
N PRO A 122 9.25 -5.10 1.74
CA PRO A 122 10.53 -5.68 2.10
C PRO A 122 10.89 -6.87 1.21
N ASP A 123 12.18 -7.08 0.94
CA ASP A 123 12.65 -8.13 0.02
C ASP A 123 12.23 -9.54 0.43
N PHE A 124 12.15 -9.83 1.74
CA PHE A 124 11.69 -11.13 2.21
C PHE A 124 10.22 -11.38 1.84
N VAL A 125 9.36 -10.36 1.95
CA VAL A 125 7.94 -10.43 1.57
C VAL A 125 7.80 -10.69 0.07
N LYS A 126 8.57 -9.98 -0.77
CA LYS A 126 8.57 -10.20 -2.22
C LYS A 126 8.96 -11.64 -2.58
N LYS A 127 10.01 -12.17 -1.93
CA LYS A 127 10.46 -13.56 -2.12
C LYS A 127 9.39 -14.55 -1.72
N ASP A 128 8.73 -14.33 -0.58
CA ASP A 128 7.67 -15.21 -0.09
C ASP A 128 6.41 -15.15 -0.98
N ILE A 129 6.04 -13.98 -1.51
CA ILE A 129 4.98 -13.85 -2.52
C ILE A 129 5.30 -14.71 -3.73
N MET A 130 6.49 -14.58 -4.32
CA MET A 130 6.89 -15.36 -5.49
C MET A 130 6.93 -16.87 -5.20
N ALA A 131 7.40 -17.27 -4.01
CA ALA A 131 7.40 -18.67 -3.60
C ALA A 131 5.98 -19.23 -3.39
N SER A 132 5.03 -18.39 -2.95
CA SER A 132 3.65 -18.80 -2.71
C SER A 132 2.89 -19.18 -3.99
N TRP A 133 3.26 -18.62 -5.14
CA TRP A 133 2.57 -18.88 -6.42
C TRP A 133 2.61 -20.37 -6.77
N LYS A 134 3.77 -21.01 -6.60
CA LYS A 134 3.93 -22.45 -6.84
C LYS A 134 3.05 -23.28 -5.91
N LYS A 135 2.91 -22.89 -4.64
CA LYS A 135 2.02 -23.57 -3.67
C LYS A 135 0.56 -23.47 -4.06
N ASN A 136 0.18 -22.41 -4.78
CA ASN A 136 -1.16 -22.16 -5.29
C ASN A 136 -1.38 -22.69 -6.72
N GLY A 137 -0.47 -23.51 -7.24
CA GLY A 137 -0.57 -24.08 -8.60
C GLY A 137 -0.42 -23.05 -9.71
N LEU A 138 0.20 -21.91 -9.42
CA LEU A 138 0.52 -20.88 -10.40
C LEU A 138 1.99 -20.97 -10.78
N SER A 139 2.29 -20.80 -12.07
CA SER A 139 3.64 -20.80 -12.62
C SER A 139 3.69 -19.97 -13.89
N TRP A 140 4.90 -19.57 -14.28
CA TRP A 140 5.18 -18.91 -15.54
C TRP A 140 6.58 -19.26 -16.04
#